data_AF-A0A450XJL7-F1
#
_entry.id   AF-A0A450XJL7-F1
#
_cell.length_a   1.000
_cell.length_b   1.000
_cell.length_c   1.000
_cell.angle_alpha   90.00
_cell.angle_beta   90.00
_cell.angle_gamma   90.00
#
_symmetry.space_group_name_H-M   'P 1'
#
loop_
_entity.id
_entity.type
_entity.pdbx_description
1 polymer ?
#
loop_
_entity_poly.entity_id
_entity_poly.type
_entity_poly.pdbx_seq_one_letter_code
_entity_poly.pdbx_strand_id
1 'polypeptide(L)'
;GSGKTWLACALGNQACRQGISVRYFRLPRLLERLRIVHGDGSYPKLMAQLARFQLLLLDDWEIQKITAPQRADLMEVIEDRHGLRSTLVAGQPNETTFQLTLTYLYLKYSPSKGHESKFWT
;
A
#
# COMPACT_ATOMS: atom_id res chain seq x y z
N GLY A 1 -1.46 -11.25 17.56
CA GLY A 1 -1.20 -10.01 18.33
C GLY A 1 0.25 -9.88 18.73
N SER A 2 1.13 -9.47 17.81
CA SER A 2 2.58 -9.32 18.06
C SER A 2 3.02 -7.85 18.17
N GLY A 3 2.11 -6.92 18.49
CA GLY A 3 2.43 -5.50 18.69
C GLY A 3 2.57 -4.63 17.44
N LYS A 4 2.44 -5.16 16.22
CA LYS A 4 2.61 -4.40 14.96
C LYS A 4 1.66 -3.20 14.84
N THR A 5 0.36 -3.43 15.05
CA THR A 5 -0.66 -2.37 15.07
C THR A 5 -0.36 -1.33 16.15
N TRP A 6 0.09 -1.77 17.33
CA TRP A 6 0.44 -0.86 18.41
C TRP A 6 1.62 0.05 18.02
N LEU A 7 2.68 -0.52 17.45
CA LEU A 7 3.83 0.23 16.95
C LEU A 7 3.45 1.21 15.82
N ALA A 8 2.61 0.78 14.86
CA ALA A 8 2.12 1.64 13.79
C ALA A 8 1.32 2.83 14.34
N CYS A 9 0.44 2.59 15.31
CA CYS A 9 -0.33 3.64 15.98
C CYS A 9 0.55 4.56 16.81
N ALA A 10 1.53 4.04 17.55
CA ALA A 10 2.47 4.83 18.34
C ALA A 10 3.29 5.77 17.44
N LEU A 11 3.83 5.24 16.32
CA LEU A 11 4.55 6.04 15.33
C LEU A 11 3.65 7.09 14.69
N GLY A 12 2.43 6.71 14.28
CA GLY A 12 1.46 7.64 13.71
C GLY A 12 1.11 8.78 14.66
N ASN A 13 0.88 8.47 15.94
CA ASN A 13 0.62 9.48 16.97
C ASN A 13 1.80 10.42 17.17
N GLN A 14 3.03 9.89 17.20
CA GLN A 14 4.22 10.73 17.31
C GLN A 14 4.40 11.63 16.09
N ALA A 15 4.17 11.12 14.88
CA ALA A 15 4.21 11.91 13.65
C ALA A 15 3.16 13.03 13.67
N CYS A 16 1.93 12.75 14.10
CA CYS A 16 0.91 13.79 14.28
C CYS A 16 1.35 14.89 15.26
N ARG A 17 2.01 14.54 16.38
CA ARG A 17 2.55 15.52 17.34
C ARG A 17 3.64 16.41 16.76
N GLN A 18 4.33 15.93 15.72
CA GLN A 18 5.34 16.69 14.98
C GLN A 18 4.73 17.49 13.81
N GLY A 19 3.40 17.58 13.70
CA GLY A 19 2.72 18.29 12.62
C GLY A 19 2.73 17.55 11.28
N ILE A 20 3.11 16.27 11.25
CA ILE A 20 3.10 15.44 10.04
C ILE A 20 1.66 14.99 9.79
N SER A 21 1.18 15.18 8.56
CA SER A 21 -0.14 14.69 8.14
C SER A 21 -0.13 13.16 8.01
N VAL A 22 -0.83 12.48 8.94
CA VAL A 22 -0.93 11.02 8.99
C VAL A 22 -2.34 10.57 8.61
N ARG A 23 -2.42 9.45 7.88
CA ARG A 23 -3.68 8.75 7.63
C ARG A 23 -3.54 7.27 7.92
N TYR A 24 -4.42 6.75 8.77
CA TYR A 24 -4.50 5.33 9.10
C TYR A 24 -5.69 4.67 8.41
N PHE A 25 -5.46 3.48 7.84
CA PHE A 25 -6.48 2.58 7.34
C PHE A 25 -6.22 1.14 7.77
N ARG A 26 -7.29 0.46 8.17
CA ARG A 26 -7.33 -1.00 8.12
C ARG A 26 -7.52 -1.44 6.67
N LEU A 27 -6.64 -2.30 6.16
CA LEU A 27 -6.61 -2.67 4.76
C LEU A 27 -7.97 -3.20 4.24
N PRO A 28 -8.71 -4.07 4.95
CA PRO A 28 -10.01 -4.53 4.47
C PRO A 28 -11.01 -3.40 4.23
N ARG A 29 -11.01 -2.37 5.09
CA ARG A 29 -11.88 -1.19 4.94
C ARG A 29 -11.45 -0.30 3.78
N LEU A 30 -10.14 -0.20 3.53
CA LEU A 30 -9.64 0.56 2.38
C LEU A 30 -10.03 -0.13 1.06
N LEU A 31 -9.84 -1.45 0.99
CA LEU A 31 -10.18 -2.24 -0.19
C LEU A 31 -11.68 -2.21 -0.51
N GLU A 32 -12.54 -2.29 0.50
CA GLU A 32 -13.99 -2.11 0.29
C GLU A 32 -14.33 -0.69 -0.18
N ARG A 33 -13.65 0.32 0.36
CA ARG A 33 -13.84 1.70 -0.09
C ARG A 33 -13.41 1.88 -1.54
N LEU A 34 -12.27 1.32 -1.95
CA LEU A 34 -11.78 1.34 -3.33
C LEU A 34 -12.82 0.72 -4.28
N ARG A 35 -13.40 -0.43 -3.89
CA ARG A 35 -14.48 -1.08 -4.65
C ARG A 35 -15.71 -0.18 -4.83
N ILE A 36 -16.13 0.54 -3.78
CA ILE A 36 -17.29 1.44 -3.84
C ILE A 36 -17.00 2.64 -4.76
N VAL A 37 -15.83 3.27 -4.60
CA VAL A 37 -15.52 4.51 -5.35
C VAL A 37 -15.27 4.29 -6.84
N HIS A 38 -14.95 3.05 -7.24
CA HIS A 38 -14.94 2.62 -8.64
C HIS A 38 -16.35 2.66 -9.26
N GLY A 39 -17.39 2.37 -8.48
CA GLY A 39 -18.78 2.35 -8.95
C GLY A 39 -19.48 3.71 -8.91
N ASP A 40 -19.05 4.63 -8.03
CA ASP A 40 -19.68 5.94 -7.84
C ASP A 40 -18.94 7.10 -8.56
N GLY A 41 -17.81 6.81 -9.20
CA GLY A 41 -17.00 7.78 -9.94
C GLY A 41 -16.07 8.64 -9.08
N SER A 42 -16.01 8.41 -7.76
CA SER A 42 -15.17 9.18 -6.83
C SER A 42 -13.75 8.62 -6.65
N TYR A 43 -13.37 7.59 -7.42
CA TYR A 43 -12.05 6.96 -7.39
C TYR A 43 -10.88 7.98 -7.46
N PRO A 44 -10.82 8.91 -8.44
CA PRO A 44 -9.71 9.85 -8.53
C PRO A 44 -9.57 10.75 -7.29
N LYS A 45 -10.70 11.09 -6.65
CA LYS A 45 -10.72 11.91 -5.43
C LYS A 45 -10.12 11.15 -4.25
N LEU A 46 -10.42 9.85 -4.12
CA LEU A 46 -9.83 9.02 -3.08
C LEU A 46 -8.32 8.87 -3.31
N MET A 47 -7.89 8.59 -4.54
CA MET A 47 -6.47 8.45 -4.90
C MET A 47 -5.67 9.71 -4.59
N ALA A 48 -6.15 10.88 -5.05
CA ALA A 48 -5.53 12.16 -4.72
C ALA A 48 -5.47 12.43 -3.21
N GLN A 49 -6.50 12.00 -2.46
CA GLN A 49 -6.49 12.09 -1.01
C GLN A 49 -5.44 11.17 -0.37
N LEU A 50 -5.26 9.95 -0.89
CA LEU A 50 -4.26 9.00 -0.38
C LEU A 50 -2.84 9.47 -0.71
N ALA A 51 -2.61 10.04 -1.88
CA ALA A 51 -1.30 10.53 -2.32
C ALA A 51 -0.78 11.71 -1.47
N ARG A 52 -1.65 12.62 -1.03
CA ARG A 52 -1.22 13.85 -0.32
C ARG A 52 -0.69 13.66 1.10
N PHE A 53 -1.13 12.63 1.83
CA PHE A 53 -0.73 12.44 3.23
C PHE A 53 0.76 12.15 3.36
N GLN A 54 1.45 12.80 4.28
CA GLN A 54 2.88 12.57 4.49
C GLN A 54 3.20 11.16 4.96
N LEU A 55 2.35 10.61 5.83
CA LEU A 55 2.45 9.23 6.30
C LEU A 55 1.11 8.50 6.10
N LEU A 56 1.13 7.44 5.30
CA LEU A 56 0.00 6.52 5.12
C LEU A 56 0.30 5.23 5.87
N LEU A 57 -0.54 4.88 6.84
CA LEU A 57 -0.46 3.64 7.61
C LEU A 57 -1.53 2.67 7.11
N LEU A 58 -1.09 1.51 6.60
CA LEU A 58 -1.96 0.42 6.15
C LEU A 58 -1.77 -0.75 7.10
N ASP A 59 -2.80 -1.03 7.90
CA ASP A 59 -2.79 -2.08 8.92
C ASP A 59 -3.63 -3.27 8.49
N ASP A 60 -3.56 -4.39 9.22
CA ASP A 60 -4.34 -5.59 8.95
C ASP A 60 -4.11 -6.20 7.54
N TRP A 61 -2.88 -6.08 7.03
CA TRP A 61 -2.52 -6.58 5.70
C TRP A 61 -2.73 -8.11 5.53
N GLU A 62 -2.76 -8.85 6.64
CA GLU A 62 -2.88 -10.32 6.67
C GLU A 62 -4.32 -10.86 6.65
N ILE A 63 -5.33 -10.01 6.86
CA ILE A 63 -6.68 -10.47 7.25
C ILE A 63 -7.48 -11.03 6.07
N GLN A 64 -7.21 -10.59 4.83
CA GLN A 64 -7.96 -11.06 3.66
C GLN A 64 -7.06 -11.28 2.45
N LYS A 65 -7.45 -12.23 1.59
CA LYS A 65 -6.83 -12.43 0.28
C LYS A 65 -7.10 -11.20 -0.59
N ILE A 66 -6.05 -10.58 -1.09
CA ILE A 66 -6.13 -9.43 -2.00
C ILE A 66 -6.39 -9.95 -3.41
N THR A 67 -7.50 -9.52 -4.02
CA THR A 67 -7.85 -9.89 -5.40
C THR A 67 -6.97 -9.14 -6.42
N ALA A 68 -6.95 -9.58 -7.68
CA ALA A 68 -6.15 -8.92 -8.71
C ALA A 68 -6.52 -7.43 -8.92
N PRO A 69 -7.82 -7.03 -8.97
CA PRO A 69 -8.19 -5.61 -9.05
C PRO A 69 -7.72 -4.80 -7.84
N GLN A 70 -7.93 -5.33 -6.63
CA GLN A 70 -7.49 -4.69 -5.39
C GLN A 70 -5.97 -4.53 -5.34
N ARG A 71 -5.23 -5.50 -5.88
CA ARG A 71 -3.77 -5.42 -6.00
C ARG A 71 -3.34 -4.28 -6.93
N ALA A 72 -4.03 -4.11 -8.06
CA ALA A 72 -3.77 -3.01 -8.99
C ALA A 72 -4.04 -1.65 -8.32
N ASP A 73 -5.17 -1.50 -7.61
CA ASP A 73 -5.48 -0.26 -6.87
C ASP A 73 -4.40 0.06 -5.83
N LEU A 74 -3.94 -0.94 -5.06
CA LEU A 74 -2.89 -0.75 -4.06
C LEU A 74 -1.55 -0.38 -4.70
N MET A 75 -1.22 -0.97 -5.84
CA MET A 75 -0.02 -0.65 -6.60
C MET A 75 -0.04 0.80 -7.07
N GLU A 76 -1.18 1.27 -7.60
CA GLU A 76 -1.37 2.66 -8.01
C GLU A 76 -1.15 3.62 -6.81
N VAL A 77 -1.72 3.30 -5.64
CA VAL A 77 -1.48 4.09 -4.42
C VAL A 77 0.00 4.13 -4.02
N ILE A 78 0.71 3.01 -4.14
CA ILE A 78 2.15 2.93 -3.80
C ILE A 78 2.97 3.73 -4.81
N GLU A 79 2.66 3.63 -6.09
CA GLU A 79 3.33 4.34 -7.18
C GLU A 79 3.17 5.86 -7.04
N ASP A 80 1.96 6.35 -6.81
CA ASP A 80 1.66 7.77 -6.59
C ASP A 80 2.43 8.38 -5.41
N ARG A 81 2.82 7.54 -4.44
CA ARG A 81 3.49 7.96 -3.20
C ARG A 81 4.99 7.74 -3.24
N HIS A 82 5.49 6.86 -4.10
CA HIS A 82 6.88 6.42 -4.07
C HIS A 82 7.85 7.58 -4.31
N GLY A 83 8.88 7.69 -3.47
CA GLY A 83 9.88 8.76 -3.54
C GLY A 83 9.36 10.14 -3.14
N LEU A 84 8.06 10.28 -2.88
CA LEU A 84 7.42 11.54 -2.49
C LEU A 84 6.99 11.52 -1.03
N ARG A 85 6.30 10.47 -0.57
CA ARG A 85 5.69 10.35 0.76
C ARG A 85 5.93 8.96 1.38
N SER A 86 5.84 8.85 2.69
CA SER A 86 6.12 7.60 3.42
C SER A 86 4.88 6.71 3.55
N THR A 87 5.00 5.42 3.25
CA THR A 87 3.93 4.43 3.46
C THR A 87 4.45 3.36 4.42
N LEU A 88 3.71 3.10 5.49
CA LEU A 88 3.99 2.03 6.43
C LEU A 88 2.90 0.96 6.32
N VAL A 89 3.32 -0.27 6.12
CA VAL A 89 2.44 -1.43 6.11
C VAL A 89 2.67 -2.25 7.37
N ALA A 90 1.61 -2.47 8.15
CA ALA A 90 1.60 -3.31 9.33
C ALA A 90 0.81 -4.59 9.04
N GLY A 91 1.48 -5.73 9.18
CA GLY A 91 0.91 -7.05 8.95
C GLY A 91 1.96 -8.13 9.12
N GLN A 92 1.54 -9.39 9.14
CA GLN A 92 2.40 -10.54 9.10
C GLN A 92 2.95 -10.69 7.68
N PRO A 93 4.25 -10.99 7.54
CA PRO A 93 4.79 -11.39 6.26
C PRO A 93 4.00 -12.61 5.78
N ASN A 94 3.33 -12.45 4.64
CA ASN A 94 2.63 -13.53 3.96
C ASN A 94 3.01 -13.51 2.48
N GLU A 95 2.69 -14.58 1.76
CA GLU A 95 3.00 -14.71 0.32
C GLU A 95 2.54 -13.48 -0.47
N THR A 96 1.36 -12.92 -0.15
CA THR A 96 0.83 -11.74 -0.83
C THR A 96 1.69 -10.48 -0.63
N THR A 97 2.24 -10.28 0.57
CA THR A 97 3.17 -9.18 0.88
C THR A 97 4.46 -9.31 0.08
N PHE A 98 5.01 -10.53 0.01
CA PHE A 98 6.19 -10.80 -0.79
C PHE A 98 5.93 -10.57 -2.28
N GLN A 99 4.82 -11.10 -2.81
CA GLN A 99 4.44 -10.93 -4.21
C GLN A 99 4.24 -9.47 -4.59
N LEU A 100 3.57 -8.67 -3.76
CA LEU A 100 3.39 -7.23 -4.02
C LEU A 100 4.72 -6.47 -3.97
N THR A 101 5.57 -6.77 -2.99
CA THR A 101 6.90 -6.14 -2.88
C THR A 101 7.79 -6.50 -4.08
N LEU A 102 7.83 -7.78 -4.46
CA LEU A 102 8.59 -8.26 -5.62
C LEU A 102 8.03 -7.71 -6.92
N THR A 103 6.70 -7.68 -7.09
CA THR A 103 6.07 -7.09 -8.28
C THR A 103 6.41 -5.61 -8.38
N TYR A 104 6.36 -4.87 -7.26
CA TYR A 104 6.74 -3.46 -7.23
C TYR A 104 8.19 -3.24 -7.60
N LEU A 105 9.11 -3.98 -6.97
CA LEU A 105 10.53 -3.88 -7.27
C LEU A 105 10.84 -4.31 -8.71
N TYR A 106 10.18 -5.35 -9.22
CA TYR A 106 10.32 -5.79 -10.60
C TYR A 106 9.80 -4.72 -11.57
N LEU A 107 8.60 -4.20 -11.41
CA LEU A 107 8.09 -3.15 -12.30
C LEU A 107 8.96 -1.88 -12.25
N LYS A 108 9.53 -1.55 -11.10
CA LYS A 108 10.32 -0.33 -10.92
C LYS A 108 11.77 -0.45 -11.37
N TYR A 109 12.39 -1.61 -11.13
CA TYR A 109 13.83 -1.84 -11.35
C TYR A 109 14.12 -2.93 -12.38
N SER A 110 13.10 -3.56 -12.98
CA SER A 110 13.33 -4.47 -14.10
C SER A 110 13.93 -3.65 -15.23
N PRO A 111 15.15 -3.99 -15.69
CA PRO A 111 15.73 -3.36 -16.85
C PRO A 111 14.75 -3.56 -18.00
N SER A 112 14.31 -2.45 -18.60
CA SER A 112 13.40 -2.47 -19.73
C SER A 112 14.02 -3.31 -20.86
N LYS A 113 13.40 -4.47 -21.12
CA LYS A 113 13.50 -5.29 -22.33
C LYS A 113 14.85 -5.23 -23.07
N GLY A 114 15.81 -5.98 -22.57
CA GLY A 114 17.04 -6.28 -23.30
C GLY A 114 17.79 -7.38 -22.58
N HIS A 115 17.70 -8.60 -23.12
CA HIS A 115 18.39 -9.82 -22.70
C HIS A 115 17.81 -10.63 -21.52
N GLU A 116 17.38 -11.83 -21.93
CA GLU A 116 17.46 -13.13 -21.25
C GLU A 116 16.37 -13.56 -20.27
N SER A 117 15.32 -14.08 -20.92
CA SER A 117 14.52 -15.22 -20.48
C SER A 117 15.36 -16.50 -20.28
N LYS A 118 16.17 -16.61 -19.22
CA LYS A 118 16.79 -17.90 -18.84
C LYS A 118 17.10 -17.98 -17.34
N PHE A 119 16.12 -17.76 -16.46
CA PHE A 119 16.36 -18.01 -15.03
C PHE A 119 15.23 -18.69 -14.27
N TRP A 120 14.12 -19.07 -14.90
CA TRP A 120 13.01 -19.69 -14.17
C TRP A 120 12.38 -20.85 -14.97
N THR A 121 13.14 -21.95 -15.07
CA THR A 121 12.60 -23.33 -15.06
C THR A 121 13.01 -23.97 -13.75
#